data_AF-A0A6F8ZZQ4-F1
#
_entry.id   AF-A0A6F8ZZQ4-F1
#
_cell.length_a   1.000
_cell.length_b   1.000
_cell.length_c   1.000
_cell.angle_alpha   90.00
_cell.angle_beta   90.00
_cell.angle_gamma   90.00
#
_symmetry.space_group_name_H-M   'P 1'
#
loop_
_entity.id
_entity.type
_entity.pdbx_description
1 polymer ?
#
loop_
_entity_poly.entity_id
_entity_poly.type
_entity_poly.pdbx_seq_one_letter_code
_entity_poly.pdbx_strand_id
1 'polypeptide(L)'
;MTRVRCKFFSLTETPEDYTIIVDEEGFKELPESEHLSVAEATWLALNVVSGGGSATNSQPIGVTKIAKSVIAPLADHNISVFMLSTYQTDFILVRERDLPMVMHTLSSEFTLLRVINGETVAANSLGVTNGFPQ
;
A
#
# COMPACT_ATOMS: atom_id res chain seq x y z
N MET A 1 3.92 -28.98 11.91
CA MET A 1 4.30 -27.85 11.04
C MET A 1 3.45 -26.66 11.40
N THR A 2 4.05 -25.64 12.02
CA THR A 2 3.40 -24.36 12.28
C THR A 2 3.10 -23.69 10.94
N ARG A 3 1.82 -23.38 10.69
CA ARG A 3 1.40 -22.67 9.49
C ARG A 3 1.86 -21.23 9.62
N VAL A 4 2.81 -20.81 8.79
CA VAL A 4 3.23 -19.40 8.70
C VAL A 4 2.01 -18.57 8.32
N ARG A 5 1.67 -17.58 9.15
CA ARG A 5 0.47 -16.73 8.96
C ARG A 5 0.75 -15.47 8.15
N CYS A 6 2.03 -15.17 7.90
CA CYS A 6 2.48 -14.11 7.00
C CYS A 6 1.97 -14.34 5.57
N LYS A 7 1.37 -13.30 4.99
CA LYS A 7 0.78 -13.25 3.65
C LYS A 7 1.42 -12.17 2.77
N PHE A 8 2.17 -11.24 3.35
CA PHE A 8 2.95 -10.24 2.62
C PHE A 8 4.40 -10.30 3.08
N PHE A 9 5.31 -10.68 2.18
CA PHE A 9 6.74 -10.75 2.44
C PHE A 9 7.52 -10.33 1.20
N SER A 10 8.46 -9.41 1.38
CA SER A 10 9.47 -9.03 0.41
C SER A 10 10.82 -8.92 1.10
N LEU A 11 11.85 -9.45 0.45
CA LEU A 11 13.25 -9.33 0.85
C LEU A 11 14.00 -8.78 -0.35
N THR A 12 14.71 -7.68 -0.14
CA THR A 12 15.60 -7.09 -1.13
C THR A 12 16.99 -6.99 -0.53
N GLU A 13 17.95 -7.67 -1.15
CA GLU A 13 19.37 -7.54 -0.82
C GLU A 13 19.96 -6.39 -1.64
N THR A 14 20.65 -5.49 -0.94
CA THR A 14 21.51 -4.46 -1.52
C THR A 14 22.95 -4.74 -1.09
N PRO A 15 23.97 -4.13 -1.73
CA PRO A 15 25.34 -4.21 -1.23
C PRO A 15 25.50 -3.72 0.21
N GLU A 16 24.62 -2.84 0.66
CA GLU A 16 24.66 -2.19 1.97
C GLU A 16 23.90 -2.97 3.05
N ASP A 17 22.74 -3.55 2.72
CA ASP A 17 21.83 -4.15 3.69
C ASP A 17 20.83 -5.17 3.11
N TYR A 18 19.99 -5.70 3.99
CA TYR A 18 18.77 -6.41 3.63
C TYR A 18 17.56 -5.58 4.03
N THR A 19 16.77 -5.17 3.05
CA THR A 19 15.47 -4.53 3.27
C THR A 19 14.37 -5.58 3.32
N ILE A 20 13.58 -5.61 4.39
CA ILE A 20 12.45 -6.53 4.58
C ILE A 20 11.16 -5.72 4.67
N ILE A 21 10.15 -6.11 3.88
CA ILE A 21 8.78 -5.60 3.98
C ILE A 21 7.88 -6.78 4.29
N VAL A 22 7.16 -6.69 5.39
CA VAL A 22 6.49 -7.83 5.99
C VAL A 22 5.22 -7.39 6.72
N ASP A 23 4.16 -8.21 6.68
CA ASP A 23 2.95 -7.95 7.45
C ASP A 23 3.13 -8.16 8.96
N GLU A 24 2.11 -7.79 9.74
CA GLU A 24 2.13 -7.89 11.20
C GLU A 24 2.40 -9.31 11.71
N GLU A 25 1.99 -10.35 10.98
CA GLU A 25 2.22 -11.74 11.39
C GLU A 25 3.65 -12.17 11.14
N GLY A 26 4.26 -11.77 10.02
CA GLY A 26 5.68 -12.01 9.80
C GLY A 26 6.58 -11.15 10.68
N PHE A 27 6.16 -9.94 11.05
CA PHE A 27 6.92 -9.05 11.92
C PHE A 27 7.11 -9.66 13.31
N LYS A 28 6.11 -10.37 13.84
CA LYS A 28 6.18 -11.09 15.13
C LYS A 28 7.24 -12.19 15.17
N GLU A 29 7.67 -12.68 14.01
CA GLU A 29 8.69 -13.73 13.90
C GLU A 29 10.11 -13.14 13.79
N LEU A 30 10.25 -11.82 13.63
CA LEU A 30 11.56 -11.17 13.56
C LEU A 30 12.16 -11.01 14.97
N PRO A 31 13.42 -11.42 15.19
CA PRO A 31 14.07 -11.23 16.48
C PRO A 31 14.40 -9.75 16.70
N GLU A 32 14.28 -9.28 17.93
CA GLU A 32 14.87 -8.02 18.34
C GLU A 32 16.40 -8.11 18.25
N SER A 33 17.02 -7.15 17.58
CA SER A 33 18.47 -7.13 17.35
C SER A 33 18.95 -5.71 17.10
N GLU A 34 20.17 -5.39 17.53
CA GLU A 34 20.82 -4.11 17.23
C GLU A 34 21.13 -3.91 15.74
N HIS A 35 21.13 -5.00 14.96
CA HIS A 35 21.33 -4.97 13.51
C HIS A 35 20.03 -4.74 12.73
N LEU A 36 18.88 -4.75 13.41
CA LEU A 36 17.57 -4.56 12.79
C LEU A 36 17.10 -3.12 13.00
N SER A 37 17.02 -2.37 11.90
CA SER A 37 16.37 -1.05 11.88
C SER A 37 14.93 -1.19 11.43
N VAL A 38 13.98 -0.71 12.24
CA VAL A 38 12.54 -0.78 11.95
C VAL A 38 12.03 0.62 11.69
N ALA A 39 11.35 0.82 10.56
CA ALA A 39 10.68 2.08 10.26
C ALA A 39 9.56 2.34 11.28
N GLU A 40 9.46 3.59 11.76
CA GLU A 40 8.45 3.98 12.78
C GLU A 40 6.99 3.80 12.30
N ALA A 41 6.77 3.89 10.98
CA ALA A 41 5.43 3.87 10.41
C ALA A 41 4.99 2.47 10.00
N THR A 42 3.71 2.16 10.26
CA THR A 42 2.98 1.08 9.58
C THR A 42 2.55 1.56 8.18
N TRP A 43 2.69 0.68 7.19
CA TRP A 43 2.41 0.98 5.79
C TRP A 43 1.23 0.17 5.26
N LEU A 44 0.38 0.81 4.46
CA LEU A 44 -0.75 0.21 3.76
C LEU A 44 -0.40 0.05 2.28
N ALA A 45 -0.60 -1.15 1.74
CA ALA A 45 -0.37 -1.45 0.34
C ALA A 45 -1.59 -1.05 -0.51
N LEU A 46 -1.39 -0.10 -1.42
CA LEU A 46 -2.34 0.21 -2.48
C LEU A 46 -1.97 -0.59 -3.73
N ASN A 47 -3.00 -1.13 -4.39
CA ASN A 47 -2.88 -1.75 -5.70
C ASN A 47 -3.88 -1.08 -6.66
N VAL A 48 -3.43 -0.77 -7.87
CA VAL A 48 -4.19 -0.03 -8.88
C VAL A 48 -4.53 -0.96 -10.03
N VAL A 49 -5.81 -1.28 -10.18
CA VAL A 49 -6.31 -2.21 -11.20
C VAL A 49 -7.15 -1.48 -12.25
N SER A 50 -6.98 -1.84 -13.52
CA SER A 50 -7.80 -1.25 -14.61
C SER A 50 -9.17 -1.89 -14.60
N GLY A 51 -10.21 -1.09 -14.43
CA GLY A 51 -11.60 -1.52 -14.57
C GLY A 51 -11.96 -1.81 -16.03
N GLY A 52 -11.64 -3.01 -16.51
CA GLY A 52 -12.17 -3.55 -17.75
C GLY A 52 -12.92 -4.84 -17.48
N GLY A 53 -14.24 -4.76 -17.28
CA GLY A 53 -15.22 -5.87 -17.32
C GLY A 53 -14.88 -7.18 -16.58
N SER A 54 -15.65 -7.50 -15.54
CA SER A 54 -15.58 -8.72 -14.72
C SER A 54 -14.33 -8.83 -13.83
N ALA A 55 -14.55 -9.00 -12.53
CA ALA A 55 -13.53 -9.11 -11.47
C ALA A 55 -12.55 -10.29 -11.63
N THR A 56 -12.65 -11.05 -12.72
CA THR A 56 -11.86 -12.25 -13.01
C THR A 56 -10.66 -11.99 -13.92
N ASN A 57 -10.60 -10.86 -14.66
CA ASN A 57 -9.58 -10.59 -15.68
C ASN A 57 -8.93 -9.18 -15.56
N SER A 58 -8.65 -8.70 -14.34
CA SER A 58 -7.92 -7.44 -14.16
C SER A 58 -6.49 -7.54 -14.69
N GLN A 59 -6.16 -6.76 -15.73
CA GLN A 59 -4.78 -6.61 -16.19
C GLN A 59 -4.03 -5.62 -15.28
N PRO A 60 -2.77 -5.88 -14.93
CA PRO A 60 -1.93 -4.91 -14.23
C PRO A 60 -1.87 -3.60 -15.02
N ILE A 61 -2.11 -2.46 -14.36
CA ILE A 61 -1.88 -1.16 -14.98
C ILE A 61 -0.36 -0.93 -14.99
N GLY A 62 0.22 -0.71 -16.17
CA GLY A 62 1.65 -0.43 -16.26
C GLY A 62 2.06 0.83 -15.47
N VAL A 63 3.24 0.75 -14.84
CA VAL A 63 3.92 1.76 -14.00
C VAL A 63 3.73 3.21 -14.46
N THR A 64 3.77 3.48 -15.77
CA THR A 64 3.67 4.85 -16.34
C THR A 64 2.32 5.53 -16.07
N LYS A 65 1.22 4.77 -16.01
CA LYS A 65 -0.09 5.34 -15.66
C LYS A 65 -0.14 5.65 -14.16
N ILE A 66 0.37 4.74 -13.33
CA ILE A 66 0.42 4.88 -11.88
C ILE A 66 1.24 6.10 -11.44
N ALA A 67 2.37 6.36 -12.10
CA ALA A 67 3.23 7.50 -11.78
C ALA A 67 2.49 8.85 -11.90
N LYS A 68 1.62 9.00 -12.91
CA LYS A 68 0.88 10.25 -13.14
C LYS A 68 -0.41 10.33 -12.33
N SER A 69 -1.18 9.27 -12.26
CA SER A 69 -2.51 9.31 -11.63
C SER A 69 -2.49 9.01 -10.14
N VAL A 70 -1.38 8.49 -9.59
CA VAL A 70 -1.27 8.20 -8.15
C VAL A 70 -0.07 8.88 -7.52
N ILE A 71 1.14 8.65 -8.03
CA ILE A 71 2.36 9.14 -7.35
C ILE A 71 2.41 10.67 -7.34
N ALA A 72 2.16 11.34 -8.47
CA ALA A 72 2.19 12.80 -8.55
C ALA A 72 1.14 13.46 -7.64
N PRO A 73 -0.16 13.10 -7.67
CA PRO A 73 -1.15 13.66 -6.74
C PRO A 73 -0.81 13.47 -5.26
N LEU A 74 -0.27 12.30 -4.88
CA LEU A 74 0.16 12.06 -3.50
C LEU A 74 1.35 12.95 -3.10
N ALA A 75 2.32 13.12 -4.00
CA ALA A 75 3.47 14.00 -3.78
C ALA A 75 3.07 15.48 -3.65
N ASP A 76 2.11 15.94 -4.47
CA ASP A 76 1.57 17.32 -4.41
C ASP A 76 0.91 17.63 -3.06
N HIS A 77 0.45 16.60 -2.32
CA HIS A 77 -0.11 16.70 -0.97
C HIS A 77 0.87 16.30 0.13
N ASN A 78 2.18 16.24 -0.17
CA ASN A 78 3.26 15.88 0.75
C ASN A 78 3.11 14.48 1.40
N ILE A 79 2.46 13.55 0.71
CA ILE A 79 2.33 12.16 1.16
C ILE A 79 3.55 11.37 0.68
N SER A 80 4.29 10.79 1.61
CA SER A 80 5.43 9.91 1.30
C SER A 80 4.93 8.55 0.82
N VAL A 81 5.54 8.04 -0.25
CA VAL A 81 5.24 6.71 -0.81
C VAL A 81 6.50 5.85 -0.82
N PHE A 82 6.32 4.54 -0.66
CA PHE A 82 7.33 3.54 -0.96
C PHE A 82 6.84 2.67 -2.12
N MET A 83 7.66 2.50 -3.15
CA MET A 83 7.30 1.71 -4.33
C MET A 83 7.85 0.30 -4.20
N LEU A 84 6.98 -0.71 -4.36
CA LEU A 84 7.37 -2.11 -4.44
C LEU A 84 6.80 -2.73 -5.72
N SER A 85 7.64 -2.77 -6.76
CA SER A 85 7.33 -3.46 -8.02
C SER A 85 7.64 -4.95 -7.92
N THR A 86 6.71 -5.78 -8.37
CA THR A 86 6.87 -7.24 -8.46
C THR A 86 6.70 -7.69 -9.92
N TYR A 87 6.86 -8.99 -10.18
CA TYR A 87 6.55 -9.52 -11.51
C TYR A 87 5.05 -9.37 -11.87
N GLN A 88 4.15 -9.54 -10.90
CA GLN A 88 2.70 -9.50 -11.19
C GLN A 88 2.13 -8.08 -11.17
N THR A 89 2.58 -7.23 -10.26
CA THR A 89 1.95 -5.92 -10.01
C THR A 89 2.89 -4.96 -9.30
N ASP A 90 2.53 -3.68 -9.33
CA ASP A 90 3.15 -2.62 -8.54
C ASP A 90 2.31 -2.33 -7.29
N PHE A 91 2.98 -2.32 -6.13
CA PHE A 91 2.40 -1.83 -4.88
C PHE A 91 2.92 -0.43 -4.58
N ILE A 92 2.01 0.43 -4.15
CA ILE A 92 2.33 1.76 -3.63
C ILE A 92 2.01 1.70 -2.14
N LEU A 93 3.04 1.73 -1.32
CA LEU A 93 2.90 1.72 0.13
C LEU A 93 2.77 3.17 0.63
N VAL A 94 1.72 3.45 1.39
CA VAL A 94 1.48 4.73 2.06
C VAL A 94 1.44 4.52 3.56
N ARG A 95 1.86 5.51 4.36
CA ARG A 95 1.77 5.39 5.82
C ARG A 95 0.31 5.37 6.23
N GLU A 96 -0.03 4.53 7.20
CA GLU A 96 -1.41 4.39 7.69
C GLU A 96 -2.01 5.74 8.15
N ARG A 97 -1.21 6.56 8.83
CA ARG A 97 -1.61 7.90 9.29
C ARG A 97 -2.04 8.86 8.16
N ASP A 98 -1.53 8.65 6.95
CA ASP A 98 -1.80 9.50 5.78
C ASP A 98 -3.05 9.03 5.01
N LEU A 99 -3.65 7.88 5.40
CA LEU A 99 -4.79 7.28 4.69
C LEU A 99 -5.95 8.26 4.45
N PRO A 100 -6.39 9.12 5.40
CA PRO A 100 -7.44 10.09 5.13
C PRO A 100 -7.14 11.02 3.94
N MET A 101 -5.91 11.53 3.86
CA MET A 101 -5.50 12.40 2.76
C MET A 101 -5.35 11.60 1.46
N VAL A 102 -4.78 10.39 1.51
CA VAL A 102 -4.70 9.49 0.35
C VAL A 102 -6.08 9.24 -0.25
N MET A 103 -7.07 8.92 0.60
CA MET A 103 -8.45 8.70 0.18
C MET A 103 -9.06 9.96 -0.45
N HIS A 104 -8.85 11.13 0.17
CA HIS A 104 -9.31 12.40 -0.37
C HIS A 104 -8.70 12.67 -1.75
N THR A 105 -7.37 12.64 -1.86
CA THR A 105 -6.60 12.93 -3.07
C THR A 105 -6.95 12.01 -4.24
N LEU A 106 -7.19 10.72 -3.99
CA LEU A 106 -7.44 9.74 -5.06
C LEU A 106 -8.93 9.54 -5.37
N SER A 107 -9.85 10.01 -4.52
CA SER A 107 -11.29 9.75 -4.69
C SER A 107 -11.93 10.38 -5.94
N SER A 108 -11.32 11.41 -6.52
CA SER A 108 -11.81 12.08 -7.73
C SER A 108 -11.59 11.26 -9.01
N GLU A 109 -10.53 10.46 -9.05
CA GLU A 109 -10.12 9.68 -10.23
C GLU A 109 -10.35 8.17 -10.07
N PHE A 110 -10.50 7.68 -8.84
CA PHE A 110 -10.56 6.24 -8.54
C PHE A 110 -11.78 5.84 -7.72
N THR A 111 -12.34 4.68 -8.05
CA THR A 111 -13.19 3.94 -7.12
C THR A 111 -12.31 3.27 -6.07
N LEU A 112 -12.40 3.76 -4.84
CA LEU A 112 -11.57 3.25 -3.74
C LEU A 112 -12.22 2.03 -3.09
N LEU A 113 -11.44 0.97 -2.96
CA LEU A 113 -11.89 -0.33 -2.45
C LEU A 113 -10.94 -0.79 -1.34
N ARG A 114 -11.49 -1.49 -0.34
CA ARG A 114 -10.73 -2.12 0.74
C ARG A 114 -10.94 -3.62 0.71
N VAL A 115 -9.88 -4.39 0.94
CA VAL A 115 -9.97 -5.84 1.12
C VAL A 115 -10.11 -6.15 2.60
N ILE A 116 -11.20 -6.81 2.99
CA ILE A 116 -11.49 -7.25 4.35
C ILE A 116 -11.72 -8.76 4.31
N ASN A 117 -10.89 -9.53 5.01
CA ASN A 117 -10.98 -10.99 5.04
C ASN A 117 -10.97 -11.65 3.64
N GLY A 118 -10.32 -11.02 2.66
CA GLY A 118 -10.27 -11.49 1.27
C GLY A 118 -11.42 -11.02 0.39
N GLU A 119 -12.41 -10.31 0.94
CA GLU A 119 -13.51 -9.72 0.19
C GLU A 119 -13.26 -8.24 -0.09
N THR A 120 -13.57 -7.81 -1.30
CA THR A 120 -13.43 -6.42 -1.72
C THR A 120 -14.71 -5.64 -1.41
N VAL A 121 -14.61 -4.62 -0.57
CA VAL A 121 -15.72 -3.73 -0.18
C VAL A 121 -15.43 -2.29 -0.58
N ALA A 122 -16.48 -1.49 -0.79
CA ALA A 122 -16.32 -0.05 -1.01
C ALA A 122 -15.64 0.59 0.21
N ALA A 123 -14.58 1.34 -0.03
CA ALA A 123 -13.94 2.14 1.01
C ALA A 123 -14.77 3.40 1.20
N ASN A 124 -15.95 3.27 1.83
CA ASN A 124 -16.76 4.43 2.19
C ASN A 124 -15.93 5.35 3.08
N SER A 125 -16.05 6.65 2.82
CA SER A 125 -15.48 7.74 3.62
C SER A 125 -15.95 7.63 5.07
N LEU A 126 -15.26 6.83 5.88
CA LEU A 126 -15.51 6.70 7.31
C LEU A 126 -15.19 8.03 7.97
N GLY A 127 -16.22 8.85 8.17
CA GLY A 127 -16.33 9.75 9.32
C GLY A 127 -15.21 10.77 9.56
N VAL A 128 -14.42 11.16 8.56
CA VAL A 128 -13.53 12.32 8.70
C VAL A 128 -14.40 13.56 8.53
N THR A 129 -14.85 14.11 9.66
CA THR A 129 -15.26 15.53 9.69
C THR A 129 -14.04 16.33 9.24
N ASN A 130 -14.12 16.92 8.06
CA ASN A 130 -13.04 17.72 7.49
C ASN A 130 -12.76 18.90 8.46
N GLY A 131 -11.72 18.77 9.27
CA GLY A 131 -11.11 19.86 10.01
C GLY A 131 -10.30 20.80 9.13
N PHE A 132 -10.60 20.87 7.83
CA PHE A 132 -9.98 21.82 6.92
C PHE A 132 -10.76 23.13 6.97
N PRO A 133 -10.10 24.29 7.22
CA PRO A 133 -10.75 25.58 7.04
C PRO A 133 -11.13 25.76 5.56
N GLN A 134 -12.36 26.23 5.32
CA GLN A 134 -12.87 26.67 4.03
C GLN A 134 -12.05 27.84 3.46
#